data_AF-A0A1H4UJF1-F1
#
_entry.id   AF-A0A1H4UJF1-F1
#
_cell.length_a   1.000
_cell.length_b   1.000
_cell.length_c   1.000
_cell.angle_alpha   90.00
_cell.angle_beta   90.00
_cell.angle_gamma   90.00
#
_symmetry.space_group_name_H-M   'P 1'
#
loop_
_entity.id
_entity.type
_entity.pdbx_description
1 polymer ?
#
loop_
_entity_poly.entity_id
_entity_poly.type
_entity_poly.pdbx_seq_one_letter_code
_entity_poly.pdbx_strand_id
1 'polypeptide(L)'
;MRGAISRPWRNRLVIAASIGVVGFLFARLLRFDPQPVPYAVAMTVVLSLVWLLVDVVDGEPTHWTPTLPTTGDRVDEATSDLRVLSSHQQATEPSDALSDRLVALARGRDPALADELRTELSGSRRITPAEIDRILTRIEESHDRR
;
A
#
# COMPACT_ATOMS: atom_id res chain seq x y z
N MET A 1 35.76 18.99 -2.81
CA MET A 1 34.89 18.22 -1.88
C MET A 1 35.40 16.77 -1.86
N ARG A 2 36.15 16.38 -0.83
CA ARG A 2 36.61 14.99 -0.68
C ARG A 2 35.51 14.24 0.08
N GLY A 3 34.60 13.59 -0.63
CA GLY A 3 33.57 12.76 -0.03
C GLY A 3 34.23 11.64 0.76
N ALA A 4 34.13 11.69 2.09
CA ALA A 4 34.60 10.62 2.94
C ALA A 4 33.70 9.41 2.71
N ILE A 5 34.23 8.39 2.04
CA ILE A 5 33.57 7.09 1.89
C ILE A 5 33.23 6.58 3.29
N SER A 6 31.96 6.29 3.54
CA SER A 6 31.53 5.81 4.85
C SER A 6 32.24 4.49 5.19
N ARG A 7 32.55 4.31 6.48
CA ARG A 7 33.26 3.13 7.01
C ARG A 7 32.70 1.78 6.51
N PRO A 8 31.36 1.57 6.41
CA PRO A 8 30.82 0.34 5.83
C PRO A 8 31.15 0.16 4.35
N TRP A 9 31.05 1.21 3.53
CA TRP A 9 31.33 1.15 2.09
C TRP A 9 32.80 0.84 1.80
N ARG A 10 33.71 1.38 2.61
CA ARG A 10 35.13 1.05 2.53
C ARG A 10 35.38 -0.44 2.82
N ASN A 11 34.67 -1.02 3.80
CA ASN A 11 34.79 -2.44 4.11
C ASN A 11 34.29 -3.30 2.95
N ARG A 12 33.17 -2.93 2.31
CA ARG A 12 32.63 -3.62 1.12
C ARG A 12 33.65 -3.65 -0.03
N LEU A 13 34.32 -2.53 -0.30
CA LEU A 13 35.36 -2.43 -1.33
C LEU A 13 36.57 -3.32 -1.04
N VAL A 14 37.02 -3.37 0.22
CA VAL A 14 38.15 -4.22 0.62
C VAL A 14 37.81 -5.70 0.46
N ILE A 15 36.60 -6.12 0.85
CA ILE A 15 36.13 -7.50 0.68
C ILE A 15 36.00 -7.84 -0.81
N ALA A 16 35.42 -6.94 -1.61
CA ALA A 16 35.31 -7.13 -3.06
C ALA A 16 36.69 -7.31 -3.72
N ALA A 17 37.65 -6.46 -3.36
CA ALA A 17 39.01 -6.54 -3.88
C ALA A 17 39.72 -7.84 -3.46
N SER A 18 39.56 -8.27 -2.19
CA SER A 18 40.19 -9.51 -1.72
C SER A 18 39.61 -10.74 -2.43
N ILE A 19 38.28 -10.80 -2.63
CA ILE A 19 37.62 -11.87 -3.40
C ILE A 19 38.14 -11.91 -4.84
N GLY A 20 38.26 -10.74 -5.49
CA GLY A 20 38.81 -10.63 -6.84
C GLY A 20 40.24 -11.16 -6.95
N VAL A 21 41.12 -10.76 -6.03
CA VAL A 21 42.54 -11.19 -6.01
C VAL A 21 42.65 -12.69 -5.76
N VAL A 22 41.92 -13.22 -4.77
CA VAL A 22 41.95 -14.65 -4.43
C VAL A 22 41.43 -15.48 -5.61
N GLY A 23 40.32 -15.07 -6.22
CA GLY A 23 39.77 -15.76 -7.38
C GLY A 23 40.72 -15.74 -8.59
N PHE A 24 41.42 -14.63 -8.82
CA PHE A 24 42.39 -14.52 -9.92
C PHE A 24 43.59 -15.45 -9.69
N LEU A 25 44.13 -15.47 -8.47
CA LEU A 25 45.22 -16.38 -8.09
C LEU A 25 44.80 -17.84 -8.21
N PHE A 26 43.57 -18.17 -7.80
CA PHE A 26 43.02 -19.51 -7.92
C PHE A 26 42.84 -19.92 -9.39
N ALA A 27 42.29 -19.06 -10.23
CA ALA A 27 42.15 -19.31 -11.67
C ALA A 27 43.51 -19.53 -12.35
N ARG A 28 44.54 -18.77 -11.94
CA ARG A 28 45.91 -18.98 -12.40
C ARG A 28 46.48 -20.32 -11.94
N LEU A 29 46.22 -20.72 -10.69
CA LEU A 29 46.63 -22.01 -10.15
C LEU A 29 46.01 -23.18 -10.94
N LEU A 30 44.74 -23.04 -11.33
CA LEU A 30 44.03 -24.02 -12.15
C LEU A 30 44.40 -23.96 -13.65
N ARG A 31 45.38 -23.13 -14.03
CA ARG A 31 45.85 -22.94 -15.42
C ARG A 31 44.75 -22.53 -16.40
N PHE A 32 43.72 -21.80 -15.92
CA PHE A 32 42.70 -21.22 -16.79
C PHE A 32 43.20 -20.02 -17.63
N ASP A 33 44.47 -19.64 -17.44
CA ASP A 33 45.14 -18.51 -18.11
C ASP A 33 44.27 -17.24 -18.17
N PRO A 34 43.77 -16.75 -17.01
CA PRO A 34 42.81 -15.65 -16.99
C PRO A 34 43.45 -14.36 -17.49
N GLN A 35 42.89 -13.79 -18.56
CA GLN A 35 43.25 -12.45 -18.98
C GLN A 35 42.78 -11.43 -17.92
N PRO A 36 43.65 -10.52 -17.45
CA PRO A 36 43.38 -9.71 -16.26
C PRO A 36 42.22 -8.72 -16.46
N VAL A 37 42.12 -8.11 -17.64
CA VAL A 37 41.08 -7.12 -17.96
C VAL A 37 39.67 -7.74 -17.99
N PRO A 38 39.38 -8.78 -18.82
CA PRO A 38 38.05 -9.37 -18.86
C PRO A 38 37.68 -10.05 -17.53
N TYR A 39 38.66 -10.61 -16.81
CA TYR A 39 38.42 -11.15 -15.47
C TYR A 39 37.95 -10.08 -14.49
N ALA A 40 38.62 -8.92 -14.45
CA ALA A 40 38.23 -7.81 -13.58
C ALA A 40 36.82 -7.30 -13.89
N VAL A 41 36.46 -7.20 -15.17
CA VAL A 41 35.10 -6.82 -15.60
C VAL A 41 34.09 -7.85 -15.14
N ALA A 42 34.32 -9.14 -15.39
CA ALA A 42 33.42 -10.22 -14.98
C ALA A 42 33.23 -10.24 -13.45
N MET A 43 34.32 -10.12 -12.69
CA MET A 43 34.25 -10.05 -11.22
C MET A 43 33.50 -8.83 -10.73
N THR A 44 33.65 -7.67 -11.39
CA THR A 44 32.88 -6.47 -11.05
C THR A 44 31.38 -6.72 -11.21
N VAL A 45 30.97 -7.37 -12.29
CA VAL A 45 29.57 -7.73 -12.54
C VAL A 45 29.06 -8.71 -11.48
N VAL A 46 29.81 -9.79 -11.21
CA VAL A 46 29.44 -10.80 -10.20
C VAL A 46 29.31 -10.16 -8.81
N LEU A 47 30.29 -9.36 -8.40
CA LEU A 47 30.27 -8.68 -7.11
C LEU A 47 29.11 -7.68 -7.01
N SER A 48 28.79 -6.98 -8.10
CA SER A 48 27.63 -6.07 -8.13
C SER A 48 26.32 -6.82 -7.92
N LEU A 49 26.15 -7.97 -8.58
CA LEU A 49 24.95 -8.80 -8.42
C LEU A 49 24.83 -9.39 -7.01
N VAL A 50 25.95 -9.88 -6.46
CA VAL A 50 25.97 -10.42 -5.08
C VAL A 50 25.62 -9.32 -4.08
N TRP A 51 26.23 -8.13 -4.21
CA TRP A 51 25.92 -7.01 -3.34
C TRP A 51 24.46 -6.54 -3.46
N LEU A 52 23.93 -6.51 -4.68
CA LEU A 52 22.52 -6.19 -4.90
C LEU A 52 21.62 -7.19 -4.19
N LEU A 53 21.92 -8.49 -4.28
CA LEU A 53 21.13 -9.52 -3.61
C LEU A 53 21.18 -9.37 -2.08
N VAL A 54 22.36 -9.10 -1.51
CA VAL A 54 22.52 -8.84 -0.08
C VAL A 54 21.73 -7.61 0.34
N ASP A 55 21.82 -6.51 -0.40
CA ASP A 55 21.07 -5.28 -0.09
C ASP A 55 19.55 -5.47 -0.19
N VAL A 56 19.07 -6.37 -1.06
CA VAL A 56 17.65 -6.75 -1.14
C VAL A 56 17.22 -7.58 0.07
N VAL A 57 18.07 -8.48 0.57
CA VAL A 57 17.76 -9.36 1.71
C VAL A 57 17.86 -8.61 3.05
N ASP A 58 18.86 -7.74 3.20
CA ASP A 58 19.12 -6.99 4.42
C ASP A 58 18.31 -5.69 4.53
N GLY A 59 17.58 -5.32 3.46
CA GLY A 59 16.69 -4.17 3.48
C GLY A 59 15.56 -4.39 4.47
N GLU A 60 15.49 -3.57 5.53
CA GLU A 60 14.30 -3.51 6.37
C GLU A 60 13.08 -3.27 5.46
N PRO A 61 11.98 -4.02 5.63
CA PRO A 61 10.77 -3.78 4.86
C PRO A 61 10.39 -2.32 5.05
N THR A 62 10.33 -1.59 3.94
CA THR A 62 9.99 -0.17 3.90
C THR A 62 8.68 0.02 4.67
N HIS A 63 8.80 0.47 5.92
CA HIS A 63 7.66 0.78 6.75
C HIS A 63 7.18 2.15 6.31
N TRP A 64 5.97 2.20 5.75
CA TRP A 64 5.30 3.46 5.50
C TRP A 64 5.11 4.14 6.85
N THR A 65 5.96 5.12 7.17
CA THR A 65 5.79 5.96 8.35
C THR A 65 4.55 6.81 8.12
N PRO A 66 3.45 6.61 8.86
CA PRO A 66 2.29 7.47 8.71
C PRO A 66 2.68 8.85 9.25
N THR A 67 2.88 9.81 8.35
CA THR A 67 3.23 11.19 8.70
C THR A 67 2.02 12.04 9.12
N LEU A 68 0.83 11.43 9.19
CA LEU A 68 -0.40 12.10 9.60
C LEU A 68 -0.87 11.59 10.98
N PRO A 69 -1.44 12.48 11.82
CA PRO A 69 -2.03 12.08 13.09
C PRO A 69 -3.18 11.09 12.85
N THR A 70 -3.30 10.12 13.77
CA THR A 70 -4.23 9.00 13.73
C THR A 70 -5.68 9.49 13.73
N THR A 71 -6.22 9.82 12.55
CA THR A 71 -7.66 9.95 12.31
C THR A 71 -8.21 8.55 12.01
N GLY A 72 -7.95 7.61 12.93
CA GLY A 72 -8.15 6.16 12.75
C GLY A 72 -9.59 5.70 12.98
N ASP A 73 -10.56 6.37 12.36
CA ASP A 73 -11.95 5.89 12.41
C ASP A 73 -12.73 6.28 11.14
N ARG A 74 -12.46 7.47 10.58
CA ARG A 74 -13.21 7.98 9.42
C ARG A 74 -12.86 7.31 8.09
N VAL A 75 -11.61 6.88 7.90
CA VAL A 75 -11.15 6.29 6.62
C VAL A 75 -11.59 4.83 6.50
N ASP A 76 -11.58 4.09 7.61
CA ASP A 76 -12.12 2.73 7.67
C ASP A 76 -13.64 2.73 7.48
N GLU A 77 -14.32 3.74 8.03
CA GLU A 77 -15.75 3.96 7.81
C GLU A 77 -16.08 4.29 6.34
N ALA A 78 -15.36 5.23 5.72
CA ALA A 78 -15.57 5.56 4.29
C ALA A 78 -15.28 4.36 3.36
N THR A 79 -14.25 3.56 3.68
CA THR A 79 -13.91 2.36 2.92
C THR A 79 -14.96 1.26 3.11
N SER A 80 -15.49 1.11 4.33
CA SER A 80 -16.62 0.22 4.62
C SER A 80 -17.87 0.63 3.83
N ASP A 81 -18.19 1.92 3.80
CA ASP A 81 -19.36 2.44 3.09
C ASP A 81 -19.24 2.22 1.57
N LEU A 82 -18.06 2.44 0.98
CA LEU A 82 -17.80 2.12 -0.43
C LEU A 82 -17.94 0.62 -0.73
N ARG A 83 -17.50 -0.25 0.20
CA ARG A 83 -17.62 -1.70 0.06
C ARG A 83 -19.08 -2.14 0.12
N VAL A 84 -19.89 -1.57 1.01
CA VAL A 84 -21.33 -1.84 1.11
C VAL A 84 -22.05 -1.38 -0.16
N LEU A 85 -21.75 -0.18 -0.67
CA LEU A 85 -22.29 0.32 -1.93
C LEU A 85 -21.92 -0.58 -3.12
N SER A 86 -20.65 -0.97 -3.23
CA SER A 86 -20.19 -1.88 -4.28
C SER A 86 -20.87 -3.25 -4.20
N SER A 87 -21.02 -3.80 -2.98
CA SER A 87 -21.71 -5.07 -2.77
C SER A 87 -23.20 -5.01 -3.11
N HIS A 88 -23.88 -3.89 -2.82
CA HIS A 88 -25.29 -3.68 -3.18
C HIS A 88 -25.48 -3.53 -4.70
N GLN A 89 -24.52 -2.92 -5.39
CA GLN A 89 -24.55 -2.80 -6.85
C GLN A 89 -24.29 -4.14 -7.56
N GLN A 90 -23.43 -4.98 -7.00
CA GLN A 90 -23.09 -6.30 -7.55
C GLN A 90 -24.07 -7.40 -7.16
N ALA A 91 -24.86 -7.22 -6.09
CA ALA A 91 -25.84 -8.21 -5.65
C ALA A 91 -26.99 -8.34 -6.66
N THR A 92 -27.42 -9.58 -6.90
CA THR A 92 -28.57 -9.91 -7.76
C THR A 92 -29.89 -9.54 -7.08
N GLU A 93 -29.94 -9.59 -5.75
CA GLU A 93 -31.10 -9.23 -4.91
C GLU A 93 -30.81 -7.96 -4.09
N PRO A 94 -31.82 -7.12 -3.81
CA PRO A 94 -31.63 -5.91 -3.00
C PRO A 94 -31.19 -6.28 -1.58
N SER A 95 -30.08 -5.72 -1.11
CA SER A 95 -29.60 -5.95 0.25
C SER A 95 -30.14 -4.91 1.23
N ASP A 96 -30.80 -5.37 2.29
CA ASP A 96 -31.31 -4.53 3.40
C ASP A 96 -30.16 -3.81 4.14
N ALA A 97 -28.93 -4.31 4.00
CA ALA A 97 -27.73 -3.74 4.58
C ALA A 97 -27.46 -2.29 4.13
N LEU A 98 -27.81 -1.92 2.89
CA LEU A 98 -27.68 -0.54 2.43
C LEU A 98 -28.72 0.37 3.11
N SER A 99 -29.97 -0.10 3.19
CA SER A 99 -31.07 0.62 3.85
C SER A 99 -30.77 0.87 5.32
N ASP A 100 -30.34 -0.18 6.04
CA ASP A 100 -29.97 -0.09 7.45
C ASP A 100 -28.82 0.89 7.69
N ARG A 101 -27.84 0.93 6.77
CA ARG A 101 -26.71 1.86 6.85
C ARG A 101 -27.12 3.30 6.57
N LEU A 102 -27.99 3.57 5.59
CA LEU A 102 -28.54 4.90 5.32
C LEU A 102 -29.37 5.42 6.52
N VAL A 103 -30.15 4.55 7.15
CA VAL A 103 -30.89 4.89 8.38
C VAL A 103 -29.94 5.15 9.55
N ALA A 104 -28.87 4.38 9.69
CA ALA A 104 -27.86 4.61 10.72
C ALA A 104 -27.11 5.95 10.51
N LEU A 105 -26.75 6.27 9.25
CA LEU A 105 -26.13 7.54 8.88
C LEU A 105 -27.06 8.73 9.20
N ALA A 106 -28.34 8.61 8.86
CA ALA A 106 -29.35 9.61 9.21
C ALA A 106 -29.49 9.76 10.73
N ARG A 107 -29.54 8.66 11.50
CA ARG A 107 -29.69 8.68 12.96
C ARG A 107 -28.55 9.42 13.67
N GLY A 108 -27.33 9.31 13.15
CA GLY A 108 -26.18 10.05 13.68
C GLY A 108 -26.27 11.56 13.48
N ARG A 109 -27.13 12.04 12.56
CA ARG A 109 -27.25 13.46 12.19
C ARG A 109 -28.60 14.06 12.60
N ASP A 110 -29.70 13.44 12.20
CA ASP A 110 -31.07 13.81 12.55
C ASP A 110 -31.93 12.56 12.83
N PRO A 111 -32.34 12.33 14.10
CA PRO A 111 -33.15 11.17 14.47
C PRO A 111 -34.55 11.18 13.84
N ALA A 112 -35.13 12.36 13.57
CA ALA A 112 -36.45 12.44 12.93
C ALA A 112 -36.40 12.01 11.45
N LEU A 113 -35.33 12.42 10.75
CA LEU A 113 -35.07 12.01 9.36
C LEU A 113 -34.81 10.49 9.25
N ALA A 114 -34.21 9.89 10.28
CA ALA A 114 -33.95 8.46 10.33
C ALA A 114 -35.25 7.62 10.37
N ASP A 115 -36.27 8.09 11.09
CA ASP A 115 -37.56 7.39 11.19
C ASP A 115 -38.38 7.51 9.88
N GLU A 116 -38.29 8.67 9.21
CA GLU A 116 -38.86 8.87 7.87
C GLU A 116 -38.18 7.96 6.84
N LEU A 117 -36.84 7.93 6.81
CA LEU A 117 -36.07 7.06 5.92
C LEU A 117 -36.33 5.57 6.18
N ARG A 118 -36.47 5.17 7.44
CA ARG A 118 -36.79 3.78 7.79
C ARG A 118 -38.14 3.36 7.23
N THR A 119 -39.12 4.26 7.26
CA THR A 119 -40.45 4.01 6.71
C THR A 119 -40.39 3.92 5.17
N GLU A 120 -39.67 4.84 4.53
CA GLU A 120 -39.49 4.91 3.08
C GLU A 120 -38.72 3.69 2.51
N LEU A 121 -37.71 3.21 3.25
CA LEU A 121 -36.81 2.13 2.84
C LEU A 121 -37.24 0.74 3.33
N SER A 122 -38.35 0.63 4.07
CA SER A 122 -38.88 -0.65 4.60
C SER A 122 -39.44 -1.61 3.54
N GLY A 123 -39.42 -1.24 2.27
CA GLY A 123 -39.82 -2.08 1.15
C GLY A 123 -38.63 -2.84 0.52
N SER A 124 -38.86 -4.09 0.10
CA SER A 124 -37.87 -4.94 -0.59
C SER A 124 -37.61 -4.52 -2.04
N ARG A 125 -37.30 -3.24 -2.27
CA ARG A 125 -37.03 -2.67 -3.59
C ARG A 125 -35.56 -2.28 -3.70
N ARG A 126 -34.94 -2.58 -4.85
CA ARG A 126 -33.58 -2.13 -5.18
C ARG A 126 -33.54 -0.60 -5.26
N ILE A 127 -32.64 0.01 -4.49
CA ILE A 127 -32.42 1.45 -4.48
C ILE A 127 -31.48 1.78 -5.65
N THR A 128 -31.91 2.69 -6.52
CA THR A 128 -31.10 3.14 -7.65
C THR A 128 -30.01 4.11 -7.19
N PRO A 129 -28.87 4.24 -7.90
CA PRO A 129 -27.83 5.21 -7.55
C PRO A 129 -28.35 6.64 -7.39
N ALA A 130 -29.30 7.07 -8.24
CA ALA A 130 -29.91 8.40 -8.14
C ALA A 130 -30.76 8.58 -6.87
N GLU A 131 -31.42 7.52 -6.39
CA GLU A 131 -32.15 7.54 -5.13
C GLU A 131 -31.19 7.59 -3.93
N ILE A 132 -30.05 6.87 -3.99
CA ILE A 132 -28.99 6.96 -2.97
C ILE A 132 -28.46 8.39 -2.87
N ASP A 133 -28.10 9.01 -4.01
CA ASP A 133 -27.58 10.38 -4.04
C ASP A 133 -28.59 11.39 -3.49
N ARG A 134 -29.88 11.22 -3.82
CA ARG A 134 -30.96 12.06 -3.29
C ARG A 134 -31.09 11.92 -1.78
N ILE A 135 -31.00 10.69 -1.25
CA ILE A 135 -31.07 10.43 0.19
C ILE A 135 -29.85 11.02 0.91
N LEU A 136 -28.65 10.83 0.38
CA LEU A 136 -27.42 11.39 0.95
C LEU A 136 -27.46 12.93 0.97
N THR A 137 -27.90 13.54 -0.14
CA THR A 137 -28.10 15.00 -0.22
C THR A 137 -29.11 15.48 0.82
N ARG A 138 -30.24 14.78 0.98
CA ARG A 138 -31.26 15.12 1.99
C ARG A 138 -30.69 15.04 3.42
N ILE A 139 -29.85 14.04 3.70
CA ILE A 139 -29.17 13.89 4.99
C ILE A 139 -28.16 15.03 5.22
N GLU A 140 -27.43 15.45 4.19
CA GLU A 140 -26.49 16.59 4.26
C GLU A 140 -27.22 17.92 4.48
N GLU A 141 -28.28 18.21 3.71
CA GLU A 141 -29.08 19.43 3.84
C GLU A 141 -29.81 19.57 5.19
N SER A 142 -30.09 18.45 5.87
CA SER A 142 -30.67 18.44 7.22
C SER A 142 -29.66 18.87 8.29
N HIS A 143 -28.36 18.66 8.04
CA HIS A 143 -27.28 19.04 8.93
C HIS A 143 -27.02 20.55 8.86
N ASP A 144 -26.94 21.11 7.65
CA ASP A 144 -26.64 22.53 7.42
C ASP A 144 -27.72 23.49 7.95
N ARG A 145 -28.91 22.98 8.29
CA ARG A 145 -30.03 23.77 8.82
C ARG A 145 -30.03 23.92 10.35
N ARG A 146 -29.11 23.28 11.07
CA ARG A 146 -28.90 23.47 12.52
C ARG A 146 -27.77 24.45 12.80
#